data_AF-A0A2A4CK73-F1
#
_entry.id   AF-A0A2A4CK73-F1
#
_cell.length_a   1.000
_cell.length_b   1.000
_cell.length_c   1.000
_cell.angle_alpha   90.00
_cell.angle_beta   90.00
_cell.angle_gamma   90.00
#
_symmetry.space_group_name_H-M   'P 1'
#
loop_
_entity.id
_entity.type
_entity.pdbx_description
1 polymer ?
#
loop_
_entity_poly.entity_id
_entity_poly.type
_entity_poly.pdbx_seq_one_letter_code
_entity_poly.pdbx_strand_id
1 'polypeptide(L)'
;MVQAPPRPALSGPTLVRLLARLTDADVAESRQTLSDRLSQWLGWTDAITLSSALTASPPGVAAGVRGYDAERDCARVRHDLAQAITTANRPRTRRRPGDMPPPPADTADFADFRQRCLSLQQEMETAIGQLRGRLRVALAARSSGMARLATLDAIMERVLGARERSLLSAVAALLGTRFERLRDAERQALAAAQAAAGADDDGAAAADASSAAAIVPGTWLDTFRDEMQSILLAELEVRFQTVDGLLAALRTC
;
A
#
# COMPACT_ATOMS: atom_id res chain seq x y z
N MET A 1 -39.80 17.16 -4.72
CA MET A 1 -39.00 16.11 -4.04
C MET A 1 -37.54 16.37 -4.39
N VAL A 2 -36.79 17.02 -3.50
CA VAL A 2 -35.39 17.39 -3.75
C VAL A 2 -34.53 16.15 -3.49
N GLN A 3 -33.93 15.60 -4.54
CA GLN A 3 -32.90 14.57 -4.38
C GLN A 3 -31.67 15.22 -3.73
N ALA A 4 -31.27 14.69 -2.57
CA ALA A 4 -30.01 15.03 -1.95
C ALA A 4 -28.86 14.53 -2.84
N PRO A 5 -27.76 15.28 -2.98
CA PRO A 5 -26.59 14.82 -3.71
C PRO A 5 -26.02 13.54 -3.06
N PRO A 6 -25.52 12.58 -3.85
CA PRO A 6 -24.92 11.37 -3.30
C PRO A 6 -23.74 11.76 -2.40
N ARG A 7 -23.81 11.37 -1.13
CA ARG A 7 -22.71 11.54 -0.17
C ARG A 7 -21.52 10.70 -0.64
N PRO A 8 -20.28 11.19 -0.53
CA PRO A 8 -19.11 10.44 -0.98
C PRO A 8 -18.94 9.20 -0.09
N ALA A 9 -18.99 8.02 -0.70
CA ALA A 9 -18.72 6.74 -0.07
C ALA A 9 -17.20 6.60 0.18
N LEU A 10 -16.66 7.28 1.19
CA LEU A 10 -15.22 7.30 1.48
C LEU A 10 -14.87 6.77 2.89
N SER A 11 -15.68 5.85 3.44
CA SER A 11 -15.32 5.10 4.66
C SER A 11 -14.48 3.85 4.37
N GLY A 12 -13.68 3.86 3.30
CA GLY A 12 -12.76 2.77 2.96
C GLY A 12 -11.36 2.96 3.55
N PRO A 13 -10.53 1.90 3.62
CA PRO A 13 -9.11 2.01 3.96
C PRO A 13 -8.40 3.09 3.11
N THR A 14 -7.38 3.75 3.67
CA THR A 14 -6.63 4.81 2.98
C THR A 14 -6.15 4.38 1.60
N LEU A 15 -5.70 3.13 1.46
CA LEU A 15 -5.30 2.55 0.18
C LEU A 15 -6.42 2.62 -0.88
N VAL A 16 -7.65 2.24 -0.52
CA VAL A 16 -8.79 2.25 -1.47
C VAL A 16 -9.07 3.68 -1.92
N ARG A 17 -9.03 4.65 -1.01
CA ARG A 17 -9.25 6.06 -1.37
C ARG A 17 -8.14 6.60 -2.29
N LEU A 18 -6.88 6.25 -2.00
CA LEU A 18 -5.74 6.66 -2.83
C LEU A 18 -5.80 6.02 -4.22
N LEU A 19 -6.13 4.73 -4.31
CA LEU A 19 -6.27 4.02 -5.58
C LEU A 19 -7.45 4.55 -6.40
N ALA A 20 -8.61 4.82 -5.77
CA ALA A 20 -9.76 5.43 -6.44
C ALA A 20 -9.44 6.81 -7.00
N ARG A 21 -8.70 7.64 -6.24
CA ARG A 21 -8.20 8.94 -6.71
C ARG A 21 -7.21 8.80 -7.86
N LEU A 22 -6.38 7.76 -7.86
CA LEU A 22 -5.39 7.53 -8.92
C LEU A 22 -6.04 7.05 -10.22
N THR A 23 -7.16 6.35 -10.15
CA THR A 23 -7.89 5.82 -11.30
C THR A 23 -9.07 6.67 -11.76
N ASP A 24 -9.39 7.76 -11.05
CA ASP A 24 -10.63 8.54 -11.20
C ASP A 24 -11.89 7.64 -11.16
N ALA A 25 -11.84 6.54 -10.40
CA ALA A 25 -12.92 5.57 -10.33
C ALA A 25 -13.88 5.89 -9.18
N ASP A 26 -15.18 5.88 -9.47
CA ASP A 26 -16.21 5.87 -8.44
C ASP A 26 -16.38 4.43 -7.92
N VAL A 27 -15.83 4.16 -6.73
CA VAL A 27 -15.83 2.82 -6.13
C VAL A 27 -17.10 2.67 -5.29
N ALA A 28 -18.09 1.97 -5.83
CA ALA A 28 -19.27 1.59 -5.07
C ALA A 28 -18.91 0.58 -3.96
N GLU A 29 -19.48 0.77 -2.77
CA GLU A 29 -19.35 -0.19 -1.68
C GLU A 29 -19.96 -1.54 -2.10
N SER A 30 -19.22 -2.62 -1.86
CA SER A 30 -19.66 -3.93 -2.32
C SER A 30 -20.80 -4.46 -1.45
N ARG A 31 -21.95 -4.72 -2.08
CA ARG A 31 -23.21 -5.13 -1.45
C ARG A 31 -23.24 -6.59 -0.97
N GLN A 32 -22.20 -7.35 -1.29
CA GLN A 32 -22.09 -8.77 -0.92
C GLN A 32 -21.71 -8.92 0.55
N THR A 33 -22.34 -9.88 1.22
CA THR A 33 -22.02 -10.22 2.61
C THR A 33 -20.61 -10.79 2.74
N LEU A 34 -20.02 -10.70 3.94
CA LEU A 34 -18.72 -11.29 4.22
C LEU A 34 -18.72 -12.81 4.00
N SER A 35 -19.79 -13.49 4.43
CA SER A 35 -19.92 -14.95 4.30
C SER A 35 -19.95 -15.39 2.83
N ASP A 36 -20.65 -14.66 1.97
CA ASP A 36 -20.71 -14.97 0.53
C ASP A 36 -19.33 -14.81 -0.12
N ARG A 37 -18.60 -13.75 0.24
CA ARG A 37 -17.24 -13.53 -0.28
C ARG A 37 -16.26 -14.60 0.20
N LEU A 38 -16.29 -14.93 1.49
CA LEU A 38 -15.43 -15.98 2.04
C LEU A 38 -15.71 -17.33 1.38
N SER A 39 -16.99 -17.66 1.13
CA SER A 39 -17.38 -18.89 0.43
C SER A 39 -16.79 -18.98 -0.99
N GLN A 40 -16.59 -17.85 -1.67
CA GLN A 40 -15.95 -17.82 -3.00
C GLN A 40 -14.43 -17.98 -2.94
N TRP A 41 -13.79 -17.67 -1.80
CA TRP A 41 -12.34 -17.69 -1.66
C TRP A 41 -11.83 -18.97 -0.99
N LEU A 42 -12.66 -19.61 -0.18
CA LEU A 42 -12.36 -20.87 0.47
C LEU A 42 -12.55 -22.03 -0.51
N GLY A 43 -11.46 -22.69 -0.88
CA GLY A 43 -11.54 -24.00 -1.52
C GLY A 43 -12.16 -25.03 -0.56
N TRP A 44 -12.79 -26.07 -1.09
CA TRP A 44 -13.43 -27.12 -0.28
C TRP A 44 -12.48 -27.75 0.76
N THR A 45 -11.20 -27.95 0.42
CA THR A 45 -10.18 -28.46 1.35
C THR A 45 -9.87 -27.50 2.49
N ASP A 46 -9.82 -26.20 2.21
CA ASP A 46 -9.60 -25.17 3.23
C ASP A 46 -10.83 -25.00 4.13
N ALA A 47 -12.05 -25.13 3.57
CA ALA A 47 -13.28 -25.12 4.35
C ALA A 47 -13.34 -26.26 5.37
N ILE A 48 -12.91 -27.47 4.99
CA ILE A 48 -12.79 -28.61 5.93
C ILE A 48 -11.75 -28.30 7.01
N THR A 49 -10.57 -27.82 6.61
CA THR A 49 -9.50 -27.46 7.56
C THR A 49 -9.95 -26.41 8.57
N LEU A 50 -10.67 -25.38 8.09
CA LEU A 50 -11.24 -24.31 8.92
C LEU A 50 -12.30 -24.84 9.89
N SER A 51 -13.22 -25.69 9.41
CA SER A 51 -14.25 -26.32 10.24
C SER A 51 -13.65 -27.22 11.33
N SER A 52 -12.63 -28.01 10.99
CA SER A 52 -11.89 -28.82 11.96
C SER A 52 -11.16 -27.95 12.99
N ALA A 53 -10.55 -26.83 12.60
CA ALA A 53 -9.90 -25.92 13.54
C ALA A 53 -10.88 -25.24 14.51
N LEU A 54 -12.09 -24.90 14.03
CA LEU A 54 -13.14 -24.31 14.86
C LEU A 54 -13.70 -25.28 15.90
N THR A 55 -13.78 -26.57 15.55
CA THR A 55 -14.29 -27.64 16.43
C THR A 55 -13.22 -28.23 17.35
N ALA A 56 -11.95 -28.14 16.98
CA ALA A 56 -10.83 -28.65 17.77
C ALA A 56 -10.66 -27.89 19.09
N SER A 57 -10.36 -28.61 20.17
CA SER A 57 -9.92 -28.06 21.45
C SER A 57 -8.43 -28.36 21.63
N PRO A 58 -7.52 -27.50 21.13
CA PRO A 58 -6.09 -27.74 21.24
C PRO A 58 -5.68 -27.76 22.72
N PRO A 59 -4.81 -28.70 23.14
CA PRO A 59 -4.28 -28.71 24.49
C PRO A 59 -3.49 -27.41 24.75
N GLY A 60 -3.63 -26.85 25.96
CA GLY A 60 -2.87 -25.67 26.35
C GLY A 60 -1.38 -25.98 26.31
N VAL A 61 -0.61 -25.25 25.50
CA VAL A 61 0.84 -25.39 25.47
C VAL A 61 1.41 -24.72 26.72
N ALA A 62 2.16 -25.46 27.53
CA ALA A 62 2.78 -24.93 28.74
C ALA A 62 3.64 -23.69 28.40
N ALA A 63 3.41 -22.60 29.16
CA ALA A 63 3.92 -21.26 28.89
C ALA A 63 5.43 -21.24 28.58
N GLY A 64 5.77 -20.88 27.35
CA GLY A 64 7.15 -20.83 26.89
C GLY A 64 7.38 -19.74 25.86
N VAL A 65 7.38 -18.46 26.28
CA VAL A 65 8.46 -17.48 26.06
C VAL A 65 8.28 -16.37 27.11
N ARG A 66 8.91 -16.49 28.28
CA ARG A 66 8.98 -15.35 29.22
C ARG A 66 9.88 -14.28 28.58
N GLY A 67 9.34 -13.08 28.34
CA GLY A 67 10.09 -11.93 27.84
C GLY A 67 9.93 -11.57 26.37
N TYR A 68 9.02 -12.21 25.61
CA TYR A 68 8.68 -11.73 24.27
C TYR A 68 7.83 -10.46 24.36
N ASP A 69 8.44 -9.33 24.02
CA ASP A 69 7.77 -8.04 23.89
C ASP A 69 7.16 -7.92 22.49
N ALA A 70 5.91 -8.40 22.36
CA ALA A 70 5.15 -8.38 21.12
C ALA A 70 4.95 -6.95 20.59
N GLU A 71 4.72 -5.98 21.48
CA GLU A 71 4.48 -4.59 21.09
C GLU A 71 5.73 -3.97 20.46
N ARG A 72 6.89 -4.19 21.09
CA ARG A 72 8.16 -3.71 20.55
C ARG A 72 8.57 -4.41 19.26
N ASP A 73 8.32 -5.71 19.10
CA ASP A 73 8.56 -6.41 17.84
C ASP A 73 7.67 -5.85 16.72
N CYS A 74 6.37 -5.69 16.98
CA CYS A 74 5.44 -5.07 16.03
C CYS A 74 5.85 -3.65 15.63
N ALA A 75 6.16 -2.80 16.62
CA ALA A 75 6.57 -1.42 16.36
C ALA A 75 7.87 -1.34 15.54
N ARG A 76 8.84 -2.21 15.84
CA ARG A 76 10.09 -2.31 15.09
C ARG A 76 9.85 -2.72 13.65
N VAL A 77 9.15 -3.82 13.40
CA VAL A 77 8.89 -4.30 12.03
C VAL A 77 8.13 -3.25 11.21
N ARG A 78 7.14 -2.58 11.81
CA ARG A 78 6.42 -1.48 11.15
C ARG A 78 7.35 -0.32 10.79
N HIS A 79 8.23 0.06 11.71
CA HIS A 79 9.20 1.12 11.48
C HIS A 79 10.17 0.75 10.36
N ASP A 80 10.75 -0.44 10.39
CA ASP A 80 11.73 -0.92 9.41
C ASP A 80 11.14 -0.94 8.01
N LEU A 81 9.92 -1.47 7.83
CA LEU A 81 9.21 -1.48 6.55
C LEU A 81 8.87 -0.06 6.05
N ALA A 82 8.40 0.83 6.93
CA ALA A 82 8.13 2.22 6.56
C ALA A 82 9.40 2.99 6.16
N GLN A 83 10.52 2.72 6.83
CA GLN A 83 11.83 3.27 6.47
C GLN A 83 12.35 2.72 5.14
N ALA A 84 12.16 1.42 4.86
CA ALA A 84 12.51 0.81 3.58
C ALA A 84 11.73 1.47 2.43
N ILE A 85 10.43 1.66 2.59
CA ILE A 85 9.57 2.35 1.61
C ILE A 85 10.06 3.80 1.38
N THR A 86 10.30 4.55 2.45
CA THR A 86 10.74 5.95 2.36
C THR A 86 12.12 6.06 1.70
N THR A 87 13.04 5.15 2.03
CA THR A 87 14.41 5.16 1.50
C THR A 87 14.45 4.76 0.04
N ALA A 88 13.64 3.78 -0.37
CA ALA A 88 13.57 3.31 -1.76
C ALA A 88 12.95 4.34 -2.73
N ASN A 89 12.06 5.21 -2.22
CA ASN A 89 11.38 6.25 -3.00
C ASN A 89 12.08 7.61 -2.96
N ARG A 90 13.12 7.80 -2.14
CA ARG A 90 13.88 9.05 -2.12
C ARG A 90 14.44 9.35 -3.51
N PRO A 91 14.30 10.60 -3.99
CA PRO A 91 14.94 11.01 -5.22
C PRO A 91 16.46 10.85 -5.05
N ARG A 92 17.12 10.32 -6.08
CA ARG A 92 18.59 10.15 -6.15
C ARG A 92 19.37 11.48 -6.05
N THR A 93 18.67 12.61 -5.90
CA THR A 93 19.20 13.97 -5.78
C THR A 93 19.77 14.29 -4.40
N ARG A 94 19.38 13.57 -3.33
CA ARG A 94 20.02 13.68 -2.00
C ARG A 94 21.37 12.95 -2.00
N ARG A 95 22.37 13.64 -2.53
CA ARG A 95 23.71 13.11 -2.79
C ARG A 95 24.67 13.28 -1.63
N ARG A 96 25.61 12.34 -1.57
CA ARG A 96 26.90 12.50 -0.91
C ARG A 96 27.75 13.42 -1.80
N PRO A 97 28.65 14.27 -1.26
CA PRO A 97 29.46 15.15 -2.10
C PRO A 97 30.25 14.34 -3.15
N GLY A 98 30.00 14.55 -4.45
CA GLY A 98 30.76 13.91 -5.55
C GLY A 98 29.97 13.20 -6.65
N ASP A 99 28.67 12.94 -6.49
CA ASP A 99 27.87 12.31 -7.57
C ASP A 99 27.52 13.32 -8.69
N MET A 100 27.39 12.83 -9.95
CA MET A 100 27.17 13.54 -11.26
C MET A 100 26.01 14.57 -11.29
N PRO A 101 25.29 14.94 -12.37
CA PRO A 101 23.93 15.53 -12.23
C PRO A 101 22.86 14.43 -12.23
N PRO A 102 21.65 14.61 -11.65
CA PRO A 102 20.59 13.65 -11.87
C PRO A 102 20.25 13.65 -13.37
N PRO A 103 20.00 12.49 -13.98
CA PRO A 103 19.58 12.46 -15.37
C PRO A 103 18.23 13.17 -15.51
N PRO A 104 17.95 13.83 -16.65
CA PRO A 104 16.72 14.58 -16.84
C PRO A 104 15.50 13.66 -16.66
N ALA A 105 14.39 14.22 -16.16
CA ALA A 105 13.20 13.44 -15.84
C ALA A 105 12.66 12.63 -17.03
N ASP A 106 12.90 13.08 -18.26
CA ASP A 106 12.56 12.38 -19.50
C ASP A 106 13.23 11.01 -19.68
N THR A 107 14.31 10.72 -18.95
CA THR A 107 15.02 9.42 -19.01
C THR A 107 14.53 8.40 -17.99
N ALA A 108 13.57 8.76 -17.14
CA ALA A 108 13.03 7.85 -16.14
C ALA A 108 12.23 6.71 -16.80
N ASP A 109 12.62 5.47 -16.51
CA ASP A 109 11.90 4.27 -16.94
C ASP A 109 10.98 3.76 -15.82
N PHE A 110 9.71 3.50 -16.17
CA PHE A 110 8.76 2.89 -15.24
C PHE A 110 9.16 1.48 -14.79
N ALA A 111 9.96 0.76 -15.58
CA ALA A 111 10.43 -0.59 -15.22
C ALA A 111 11.18 -0.61 -13.87
N ASP A 112 12.00 0.40 -13.61
CA ASP A 112 12.73 0.56 -12.35
C ASP A 112 11.77 0.72 -11.15
N PHE A 113 10.73 1.54 -11.31
CA PHE A 113 9.73 1.77 -10.26
C PHE A 113 8.87 0.53 -10.02
N ARG A 114 8.49 -0.16 -11.10
CA ARG A 114 7.76 -1.44 -11.02
C ARG A 114 8.55 -2.50 -10.25
N GLN A 115 9.83 -2.67 -10.57
CA GLN A 115 10.69 -3.63 -9.89
C GLN A 115 10.83 -3.31 -8.39
N ARG A 116 11.00 -2.03 -8.04
CA ARG A 116 11.04 -1.59 -6.63
C ARG A 116 9.72 -1.85 -5.92
N CYS A 117 8.59 -1.56 -6.55
CA CYS A 117 7.26 -1.82 -5.99
C CYS A 117 7.10 -3.31 -5.64
N LEU A 118 7.40 -4.21 -6.59
CA LEU A 118 7.30 -5.66 -6.38
C LEU A 118 8.26 -6.15 -5.29
N SER A 119 9.48 -5.63 -5.25
CA SER A 119 10.46 -5.96 -4.20
C SER A 119 9.97 -5.57 -2.81
N LEU A 120 9.42 -4.36 -2.65
CA LEU A 120 8.87 -3.89 -1.37
C LEU A 120 7.63 -4.69 -0.97
N GLN A 121 6.77 -5.06 -1.92
CA GLN A 121 5.60 -5.91 -1.66
C GLN A 121 6.00 -7.30 -1.15
N GLN A 122 7.04 -7.90 -1.73
CA GLN A 122 7.58 -9.18 -1.25
C GLN A 122 8.24 -9.05 0.13
N GLU A 123 8.94 -7.95 0.39
CA GLU A 123 9.56 -7.68 1.70
C GLU A 123 8.49 -7.51 2.79
N MET A 124 7.45 -6.71 2.53
CA MET A 124 6.31 -6.55 3.43
C MET A 124 5.64 -7.89 3.74
N GLU A 125 5.32 -8.67 2.71
CA GLU A 125 4.68 -9.98 2.88
C GLU A 125 5.52 -10.92 3.75
N THR A 126 6.82 -11.00 3.47
CA THR A 126 7.74 -11.88 4.19
C THR A 126 7.88 -11.46 5.66
N ALA A 127 8.12 -10.17 5.91
CA ALA A 127 8.31 -9.65 7.26
C ALA A 127 7.03 -9.77 8.10
N ILE A 128 5.87 -9.45 7.52
CA ILE A 128 4.57 -9.55 8.19
C ILE A 128 4.22 -11.02 8.48
N GLY A 129 4.41 -11.94 7.53
CA GLY A 129 4.16 -13.36 7.74
C GLY A 129 5.03 -13.95 8.87
N GLN A 130 6.31 -13.58 8.93
CA GLN A 130 7.20 -13.98 10.03
C GLN A 130 6.76 -13.41 11.38
N LEU A 131 6.37 -12.13 11.42
CA LEU A 131 5.86 -11.49 12.64
C LEU A 131 4.57 -12.16 13.13
N ARG A 132 3.62 -12.43 12.23
CA ARG A 132 2.39 -13.15 12.56
C ARG A 132 2.67 -14.55 13.10
N GLY A 133 3.63 -15.27 12.50
CA GLY A 133 4.09 -16.56 13.02
C GLY A 133 4.55 -16.49 14.48
N ARG A 134 5.38 -15.49 14.83
CA ARG A 134 5.82 -15.28 16.22
C ARG A 134 4.68 -14.91 17.15
N LEU A 135 3.76 -14.04 16.71
CA LEU A 135 2.58 -13.66 17.49
C LEU A 135 1.63 -14.83 17.75
N ARG A 136 1.44 -15.73 16.77
CA ARG A 136 0.65 -16.96 16.95
C ARG A 136 1.23 -17.89 17.99
N VAL A 137 2.56 -18.06 18.01
CA VAL A 137 3.24 -18.84 19.05
C VAL A 137 3.01 -18.22 20.43
N ALA A 138 3.16 -16.90 20.55
CA ALA A 138 2.89 -16.18 21.80
C ALA A 138 1.42 -16.32 22.24
N LEU A 139 0.46 -16.21 21.31
CA LEU A 139 -0.97 -16.39 21.59
C LEU A 139 -1.30 -17.81 22.05
N ALA A 140 -0.80 -18.83 21.35
CA ALA A 140 -1.09 -20.23 21.67
C ALA A 140 -0.59 -20.64 23.07
N ALA A 141 0.42 -19.96 23.59
CA ALA A 141 0.93 -20.16 24.95
C ALA A 141 0.06 -19.52 26.06
N ARG A 142 -0.96 -18.71 25.72
CA ARG A 142 -1.83 -18.04 26.70
C ARG A 142 -2.97 -18.94 27.20
N SER A 143 -3.68 -19.60 26.29
CA SER A 143 -4.82 -20.47 26.60
C SER A 143 -5.20 -21.35 25.42
N SER A 144 -6.05 -22.36 25.64
CA SER A 144 -6.60 -23.19 24.56
C SER A 144 -7.45 -22.39 23.57
N GLY A 145 -8.21 -21.39 24.06
CA GLY A 145 -8.98 -20.47 23.21
C GLY A 145 -8.07 -19.65 22.30
N MET A 146 -6.92 -19.19 22.80
CA MET A 146 -5.95 -18.43 22.00
C MET A 146 -5.15 -19.31 21.05
N ALA A 147 -4.89 -20.57 21.40
CA ALA A 147 -4.34 -21.55 20.47
C ALA A 147 -5.30 -21.85 19.30
N ARG A 148 -6.62 -21.88 19.55
CA ARG A 148 -7.62 -21.96 18.49
C ARG A 148 -7.59 -20.72 17.60
N LEU A 149 -7.53 -19.52 18.18
CA LEU A 149 -7.40 -18.27 17.41
C LEU A 149 -6.13 -18.25 16.55
N ALA A 150 -4.98 -18.66 17.10
CA ALA A 150 -3.73 -18.75 16.38
C ALA A 150 -3.80 -19.72 15.19
N THR A 151 -4.50 -20.85 15.37
CA THR A 151 -4.74 -21.83 14.30
C THR A 151 -5.65 -21.25 13.20
N LEU A 152 -6.73 -20.57 13.59
CA LEU A 152 -7.63 -19.88 12.67
C LEU A 152 -6.86 -18.85 11.82
N ASP A 153 -6.05 -18.02 12.46
CA ASP A 153 -5.26 -16.99 11.78
C ASP A 153 -4.27 -17.59 10.77
N ALA A 154 -3.62 -18.71 11.11
CA ALA A 154 -2.73 -19.42 10.19
C ALA A 154 -3.46 -19.97 8.96
N ILE A 155 -4.65 -20.52 9.14
CA ILE A 155 -5.48 -21.00 8.03
C ILE A 155 -5.91 -19.82 7.16
N MET A 156 -6.39 -18.73 7.77
CA MET A 156 -6.85 -17.54 7.04
C MET A 156 -5.70 -16.87 6.27
N GLU A 157 -4.49 -16.81 6.83
CA GLU A 157 -3.30 -16.34 6.10
C GLU A 157 -3.04 -17.16 4.84
N ARG A 158 -3.09 -18.49 4.96
CA ARG A 158 -2.85 -19.39 3.83
C ARG A 158 -3.92 -19.23 2.75
N VAL A 159 -5.19 -19.22 3.15
CA VAL A 159 -6.34 -19.12 2.24
C VAL A 159 -6.33 -17.80 1.49
N LEU A 160 -6.07 -16.69 2.18
CA LEU A 160 -6.16 -15.36 1.59
C LEU A 160 -4.87 -14.92 0.88
N GLY A 161 -3.71 -15.51 1.23
CA GLY A 161 -2.41 -15.01 0.80
C GLY A 161 -2.22 -14.93 -0.73
N ALA A 162 -2.63 -15.97 -1.47
CA ALA A 162 -2.52 -15.96 -2.94
C ALA A 162 -3.38 -14.86 -3.58
N ARG A 163 -4.57 -14.64 -3.02
CA ARG A 163 -5.50 -13.63 -3.49
C ARG A 163 -5.03 -12.23 -3.13
N GLU A 164 -4.54 -12.02 -1.91
CA GLU A 164 -3.96 -10.76 -1.47
C GLU A 164 -2.79 -10.36 -2.39
N ARG A 165 -1.83 -11.27 -2.63
CA ARG A 165 -0.72 -11.04 -3.58
C ARG A 165 -1.22 -10.64 -4.97
N SER A 166 -2.19 -11.38 -5.51
CA SER A 166 -2.75 -11.10 -6.83
C SER A 166 -3.38 -9.70 -6.90
N LEU A 167 -4.21 -9.35 -5.91
CA LEU A 167 -4.85 -8.03 -5.84
C LEU A 167 -3.83 -6.89 -5.70
N LEU A 168 -2.81 -7.07 -4.85
CA LEU A 168 -1.80 -6.04 -4.60
C LEU A 168 -0.82 -5.90 -5.76
N SER A 169 -0.60 -6.95 -6.56
CA SER A 169 0.18 -6.84 -7.80
C SER A 169 -0.44 -5.87 -8.82
N ALA A 170 -1.76 -5.67 -8.78
CA ALA A 170 -2.46 -4.71 -9.64
C ALA A 170 -2.09 -3.26 -9.32
N VAL A 171 -1.63 -2.96 -8.09
CA VAL A 171 -1.17 -1.61 -7.70
C VAL A 171 -0.02 -1.16 -8.58
N ALA A 172 0.93 -2.04 -8.88
CA ALA A 172 2.06 -1.73 -9.76
C ALA A 172 1.59 -1.42 -11.20
N ALA A 173 0.55 -2.08 -11.69
CA ALA A 173 -0.02 -1.78 -13.01
C ALA A 173 -0.69 -0.40 -13.03
N LEU A 174 -1.47 -0.06 -11.99
CA LEU A 174 -2.12 1.24 -11.86
C LEU A 174 -1.11 2.39 -11.76
N LEU A 175 -0.03 2.20 -11.00
CA LEU A 175 1.08 3.15 -10.93
C LEU A 175 1.71 3.40 -12.30
N GLY A 176 1.77 2.38 -13.17
CA GLY A 176 2.27 2.54 -14.55
C GLY A 176 1.41 3.48 -15.38
N THR A 177 0.09 3.31 -15.31
CA THR A 177 -0.84 4.23 -15.99
C THR A 177 -0.70 5.66 -15.46
N ARG A 178 -0.53 5.83 -14.15
CA ARG A 178 -0.34 7.16 -13.53
C ARG A 178 0.98 7.82 -13.93
N PHE A 179 2.06 7.04 -13.99
CA PHE A 179 3.37 7.48 -14.44
C PHE A 179 3.30 8.11 -15.82
N GLU A 180 2.68 7.42 -16.77
CA GLU A 180 2.52 7.90 -18.15
C GLU A 180 1.66 9.16 -18.23
N ARG A 181 0.53 9.20 -17.52
CA ARG A 181 -0.34 10.40 -17.46
C ARG A 181 0.39 11.64 -16.95
N LEU A 182 1.21 11.48 -15.89
CA LEU A 182 1.98 12.59 -15.32
C LEU A 182 3.07 13.08 -16.29
N ARG A 183 3.75 12.16 -16.96
CA ARG A 183 4.77 12.47 -17.97
C ARG A 183 4.17 13.23 -19.16
N ASP A 184 3.04 12.77 -19.67
CA ASP A 184 2.36 13.40 -20.80
C ASP A 184 1.81 14.79 -20.43
N ALA A 185 1.28 14.95 -19.21
CA ALA A 185 0.78 16.24 -18.73
C ALA A 185 1.89 17.31 -18.66
N GLU A 186 3.08 16.97 -18.15
CA GLU A 186 4.20 17.93 -18.14
C GLU A 186 4.68 18.26 -19.55
N ARG A 187 4.79 17.25 -20.44
CA ARG A 187 5.17 17.46 -21.84
C ARG A 187 4.21 18.41 -22.57
N GLN A 188 2.90 18.23 -22.36
CA GLN A 188 1.88 19.10 -22.93
C GLN A 188 1.96 20.52 -22.37
N ALA A 189 2.17 20.67 -21.06
CA ALA A 189 2.30 21.97 -20.42
C ALA A 189 3.55 22.73 -20.90
N LEU A 190 4.68 22.04 -21.05
CA LEU A 190 5.91 22.61 -21.61
C LEU A 190 5.74 23.02 -23.08
N ALA A 191 5.08 22.20 -23.90
CA ALA A 191 4.80 22.53 -25.30
C ALA A 191 3.86 23.75 -25.42
N ALA A 192 2.82 23.85 -24.57
CA ALA A 192 1.92 25.00 -24.55
C ALA A 192 2.64 26.28 -24.13
N ALA A 193 3.54 26.21 -23.13
CA ALA A 193 4.36 27.35 -22.71
C ALA A 193 5.33 27.83 -23.81
N GLN A 194 5.93 26.89 -24.55
CA GLN A 194 6.79 27.21 -25.70
C GLN A 194 6.00 27.87 -26.84
N ALA A 195 4.79 27.39 -27.14
CA ALA A 195 3.92 27.97 -28.15
C ALA A 195 3.45 29.40 -27.78
N ALA A 196 3.16 29.65 -26.50
CA ALA A 196 2.81 30.99 -26.02
C ALA A 196 4.00 31.96 -26.09
N ALA A 197 5.20 31.52 -25.71
CA ALA A 197 6.42 32.33 -25.80
C ALA A 197 6.83 32.67 -27.25
N GLY A 198 6.46 31.84 -28.23
CA GLY A 198 6.67 32.11 -29.66
C GLY A 198 5.61 33.01 -30.30
N ALA A 199 4.49 33.29 -29.61
CA ALA A 199 3.43 34.18 -30.09
C ALA A 199 3.60 35.63 -29.60
N ASP A 200 4.35 35.84 -28.51
CA ASP A 200 4.66 37.16 -27.95
C ASP A 200 5.79 37.93 -28.69
N ASP A 201 6.31 37.40 -29.81
CA ASP A 201 7.28 38.10 -30.68
C ASP A 201 6.62 39.18 -31.56
N ASP A 202 5.28 39.23 -31.62
CA ASP A 202 4.50 40.31 -32.24
C ASP A 202 3.94 41.30 -31.19
N GLY A 203 4.85 42.05 -30.54
CA GLY A 203 4.62 43.42 -30.04
C GLY A 203 3.48 43.75 -29.05
N ALA A 204 3.89 43.99 -27.80
CA ALA A 204 3.32 44.93 -26.82
C ALA A 204 2.08 44.54 -25.98
N ALA A 205 2.33 43.97 -24.79
CA ALA A 205 1.84 44.49 -23.50
C ALA A 205 2.49 43.72 -22.32
N ALA A 206 3.69 44.15 -21.93
CA ALA A 206 4.34 43.71 -20.70
C ALA A 206 3.61 44.31 -19.48
N ALA A 207 2.69 43.55 -18.87
CA ALA A 207 2.25 43.81 -17.50
C ALA A 207 1.55 42.63 -16.79
N ASP A 208 1.12 41.56 -17.47
CA ASP A 208 0.38 40.45 -16.82
C ASP A 208 1.13 39.10 -16.78
N ALA A 209 2.39 39.09 -17.25
CA ALA A 209 3.24 37.89 -17.35
C ALA A 209 3.79 37.36 -16.00
N SER A 210 3.13 37.66 -14.88
CA SER A 210 3.56 37.24 -13.53
C SER A 210 2.68 36.16 -12.89
N SER A 211 1.74 35.53 -13.62
CA SER A 211 0.89 34.46 -13.07
C SER A 211 1.01 33.08 -13.74
N ALA A 212 1.77 32.93 -14.82
CA ALA A 212 2.09 31.60 -15.34
C ALA A 212 3.35 31.09 -14.62
N ALA A 213 3.15 30.44 -13.47
CA ALA A 213 4.23 29.82 -12.71
C ALA A 213 5.15 29.04 -13.66
N ALA A 214 6.42 29.45 -13.76
CA ALA A 214 7.41 28.80 -14.61
C ALA A 214 7.39 27.31 -14.33
N ILE A 215 6.97 26.51 -15.31
CA ILE A 215 6.91 25.05 -15.20
C ILE A 215 8.34 24.58 -14.97
N VAL A 216 8.65 24.13 -13.76
CA VAL A 216 9.96 23.56 -13.45
C VAL A 216 9.99 22.15 -14.03
N PRO A 217 10.82 21.87 -15.05
CA PRO A 217 10.85 20.55 -15.67
C PRO A 217 11.24 19.47 -14.67
N GLY A 218 10.54 18.33 -14.68
CA GLY A 218 10.81 17.19 -13.82
C GLY A 218 10.03 17.15 -12.50
N THR A 219 9.16 18.13 -12.23
CA THR A 219 8.30 18.14 -11.02
C THR A 219 7.28 17.00 -11.01
N TRP A 220 6.86 16.53 -12.18
CA TRP A 220 5.97 15.37 -12.31
C TRP A 220 6.55 14.09 -11.71
N LEU A 221 7.88 13.90 -11.79
CA LEU A 221 8.54 12.69 -11.34
C LEU A 221 8.65 12.64 -9.81
N ASP A 222 8.84 13.79 -9.17
CA ASP A 222 8.79 13.89 -7.72
C ASP A 222 7.35 13.70 -7.20
N THR A 223 6.36 14.27 -7.89
CA THR A 223 4.94 14.02 -7.61
C THR A 223 4.63 12.52 -7.69
N PHE A 224 5.10 11.84 -8.74
CA PHE A 224 4.93 10.40 -8.89
C PHE A 224 5.57 9.60 -7.74
N ARG A 225 6.79 9.96 -7.32
CA ARG A 225 7.48 9.31 -6.18
C ARG A 225 6.69 9.46 -4.89
N ASP A 226 6.17 10.65 -4.63
CA ASP A 226 5.37 10.93 -3.43
C ASP A 226 4.04 10.15 -3.42
N GLU A 227 3.38 10.05 -4.58
CA GLU A 227 2.17 9.24 -4.76
C GLU A 227 2.46 7.74 -4.55
N MET A 228 3.52 7.23 -5.18
CA MET A 228 3.95 5.83 -5.01
C MET A 228 4.29 5.51 -3.55
N GLN A 229 5.03 6.40 -2.87
CA GLN A 229 5.34 6.25 -1.45
C GLN A 229 4.08 6.21 -0.59
N SER A 230 3.14 7.13 -0.83
CA SER A 230 1.89 7.22 -0.08
C SER A 230 1.03 5.95 -0.24
N ILE A 231 0.98 5.41 -1.46
CA ILE A 231 0.25 4.17 -1.75
C ILE A 231 0.89 2.97 -1.05
N LEU A 232 2.22 2.83 -1.11
CA LEU A 232 2.92 1.72 -0.45
C LEU A 232 2.81 1.78 1.08
N LEU A 233 2.82 2.98 1.67
CA LEU A 233 2.57 3.15 3.11
C LEU A 233 1.13 2.77 3.47
N ALA A 234 0.15 3.16 2.65
CA ALA A 234 -1.24 2.77 2.87
C ALA A 234 -1.46 1.25 2.67
N GLU A 235 -0.71 0.62 1.75
CA GLU A 235 -0.69 -0.83 1.60
C GLU A 235 -0.13 -1.52 2.85
N LEU A 236 1.00 -1.03 3.37
CA LEU A 236 1.58 -1.51 4.62
C LEU A 236 0.55 -1.44 5.76
N GLU A 237 -0.17 -0.33 5.91
CA GLU A 237 -1.21 -0.19 6.93
C GLU A 237 -2.30 -1.26 6.81
N VAL A 238 -2.79 -1.53 5.59
CA VAL A 238 -3.81 -2.56 5.36
C VAL A 238 -3.30 -3.95 5.76
N ARG A 239 -2.09 -4.31 5.32
CA ARG A 239 -1.49 -5.61 5.66
C ARG A 239 -1.27 -5.76 7.17
N PHE A 240 -0.90 -4.66 7.85
CA PHE A 240 -0.63 -4.65 9.29
C PHE A 240 -1.88 -4.81 10.16
N GLN A 241 -3.10 -4.62 9.62
CA GLN A 241 -4.34 -4.84 10.39
C GLN A 241 -4.44 -6.26 10.96
N THR A 242 -3.89 -7.25 10.26
CA THR A 242 -3.84 -8.64 10.75
C THR A 242 -2.94 -8.79 11.98
N VAL A 243 -1.81 -8.07 11.99
CA VAL A 243 -0.88 -8.01 13.13
C VAL A 243 -1.53 -7.27 14.30
N ASP A 244 -2.18 -6.14 14.04
CA ASP A 244 -2.88 -5.35 15.06
C ASP A 244 -3.99 -6.17 15.73
N GLY A 245 -4.71 -7.02 14.99
CA GLY A 245 -5.69 -7.95 15.53
C GLY A 245 -5.10 -8.99 16.47
N LEU A 246 -3.97 -9.62 16.11
CA LEU A 246 -3.27 -10.57 16.99
C LEU A 246 -2.71 -9.88 18.24
N LEU A 247 -2.18 -8.67 18.10
CA LEU A 247 -1.68 -7.88 19.22
C LEU A 247 -2.80 -7.47 20.17
N ALA A 248 -3.96 -7.07 19.63
CA ALA A 248 -5.15 -6.80 20.42
C ALA A 248 -5.60 -8.03 21.20
N ALA A 249 -5.60 -9.22 20.58
CA ALA A 249 -5.91 -10.46 21.28
C ALA A 249 -4.93 -10.73 22.43
N LEU A 250 -3.62 -10.56 22.22
CA LEU A 250 -2.60 -10.72 23.27
C LEU A 250 -2.82 -9.80 24.48
N ARG A 251 -3.31 -8.57 24.26
CA ARG A 251 -3.61 -7.61 25.33
C ARG A 251 -4.83 -8.00 26.17
N THR A 252 -5.77 -8.74 25.59
CA THR A 252 -6.99 -9.19 26.28
C THR A 252 -6.83 -10.49 27.07
N CYS A 253 -5.68 -11.16 26.91
CA CYS A 253 -5.33 -12.39 27.61
C CYS A 253 -4.64 -12.09 28.93
#